data_AF-A0A1B9C290-F1
#
_entry.id   AF-A0A1B9C290-F1
#
_cell.length_a   1.000
_cell.length_b   1.000
_cell.length_c   1.000
_cell.angle_alpha   90.00
_cell.angle_beta   90.00
_cell.angle_gamma   90.00
#
_symmetry.space_group_name_H-M   'P 1'
#
loop_
_entity.id
_entity.type
_entity.pdbx_description
1 polymer ?
#
loop_
_entity_poly.entity_id
_entity_poly.type
_entity_poly.pdbx_seq_one_letter_code
_entity_poly.pdbx_strand_id
1 'polypeptide(L)'
;MGHGFEFGVKHLQPEWYTWYGWNARIFLWVNHMSQAPALAETAALLSSVAQPRNFPLWIALLVIVHRFKPGWISFAVLWNFVIGELAIWAAIATIKPDMDYPRPLTALGKKAVDVIGKPEYWHSFPSGHAALPFLLFGSLFFGKSPKAIWVSALIYALLVAWSR
;
A
#
# COMPACT_ATOMS: atom_id res chain seq x y z
N MET A 1 13.80 21.52 28.32
CA MET A 1 14.59 20.95 27.21
C MET A 1 13.69 19.98 26.46
N GLY A 2 13.04 20.43 25.40
CA GLY A 2 12.31 19.59 24.47
C GLY A 2 12.70 20.04 23.08
N HIS A 3 13.49 19.23 22.37
CA HIS A 3 13.84 19.50 20.98
C HIS A 3 12.57 19.39 20.13
N GLY A 4 11.93 20.54 19.89
CA GLY A 4 10.92 20.68 18.86
C GLY A 4 11.60 20.48 17.51
N PHE A 5 11.29 19.38 16.83
CA PHE A 5 11.65 19.20 15.44
C PHE A 5 10.79 20.17 14.61
N GLU A 6 11.36 21.32 14.24
CA GLU A 6 10.76 22.21 13.24
C GLU A 6 10.89 21.57 11.86
N PHE A 7 9.86 20.81 11.47
CA PHE A 7 9.71 20.36 10.09
C PHE A 7 9.16 21.51 9.25
N GLY A 8 10.01 22.06 8.38
CA GLY A 8 9.68 23.18 7.52
C GLY A 8 8.76 22.80 6.36
N VAL A 9 7.45 22.72 6.58
CA VAL A 9 6.40 23.13 5.63
C VAL A 9 5.17 23.59 6.42
N LYS A 10 4.72 24.82 6.15
CA LYS A 10 3.66 25.54 6.87
C LYS A 10 2.25 25.10 6.47
N HIS A 11 1.97 23.80 6.50
CA HIS A 11 0.60 23.28 6.63
C HIS A 11 0.57 22.42 7.88
N LEU A 12 -0.03 22.96 8.96
CA LEU A 12 -0.33 22.21 10.17
C LEU A 12 -1.23 21.04 9.79
N GLN A 13 -0.62 19.88 9.52
CA GLN A 13 -1.39 18.66 9.37
C GLN A 13 -2.10 18.39 10.70
N PRO A 14 -3.38 17.98 10.68
CA PRO A 14 -4.14 17.80 11.91
C PRO A 14 -3.41 16.87 12.89
N GLU A 15 -3.54 17.11 14.21
CA GLU A 15 -2.91 16.27 15.23
C GLU A 15 -3.31 14.79 15.11
N TRP A 16 -4.56 14.52 14.70
CA TRP A 16 -5.06 13.19 14.43
C TRP A 16 -4.38 12.51 13.23
N TYR A 17 -3.80 13.27 12.29
CA TYR A 17 -3.08 12.73 11.14
C TYR A 17 -1.59 12.52 11.45
N THR A 18 -0.98 13.48 12.16
CA THR A 18 0.42 13.40 12.57
C THR A 18 0.64 12.41 13.72
N TRP A 19 -0.45 11.98 14.38
CA TRP A 19 -0.43 11.18 15.61
C TRP A 19 0.49 11.81 16.66
N TYR A 20 0.37 13.12 16.87
CA TYR A 20 1.28 13.87 17.75
C TYR A 20 2.77 13.69 17.39
N GLY A 21 3.08 13.52 16.09
CA GLY A 21 4.43 13.31 15.57
C GLY A 21 4.88 11.84 15.52
N TRP A 22 4.09 10.87 15.99
CA TRP A 22 4.42 9.45 15.91
C TRP A 22 4.44 8.91 14.48
N ASN A 23 3.57 9.43 13.61
CA ASN A 23 3.52 9.01 12.21
C ASN A 23 4.89 9.21 11.51
N ALA A 24 5.47 10.41 11.68
CA ALA A 24 6.79 10.73 11.12
C ALA A 24 7.93 9.90 11.76
N ARG A 25 7.87 9.63 13.07
CA ARG A 25 8.89 8.84 13.78
C ARG A 25 8.91 7.38 13.33
N ILE A 26 7.73 6.77 13.19
CA ILE A 26 7.60 5.39 12.70
C ILE A 26 8.09 5.31 11.25
N PHE A 27 7.68 6.27 10.40
CA PHE A 27 8.15 6.35 9.03
C PHE A 27 9.67 6.41 8.93
N LEU A 28 10.33 7.33 9.64
CA LEU A 28 11.79 7.48 9.61
C LEU A 28 12.52 6.25 10.15
N TRP A 29 11.98 5.61 11.19
CA TRP A 29 12.55 4.38 11.74
C TRP A 29 12.51 3.24 10.73
N VAL A 30 11.38 3.02 10.05
CA VAL A 30 11.26 2.01 8.98
C VAL A 30 12.12 2.39 7.77
N ASN A 31 12.15 3.66 7.40
CA ASN A 31 12.88 4.16 6.23
C ASN A 31 14.40 3.94 6.36
N HIS A 32 14.98 4.22 7.53
CA HIS A 32 16.41 4.01 7.79
C HIS A 32 16.81 2.54 7.90
N MET A 33 15.88 1.60 8.10
CA MET A 33 16.17 0.17 8.09
C MET A 33 16.38 -0.41 6.69
N SER A 34 15.93 0.29 5.64
CA SER A 34 15.91 -0.20 4.26
C SER A 34 17.19 0.14 3.46
N GLN A 35 18.31 0.42 4.13
CA GLN A 35 19.56 0.91 3.50
C GLN A 35 20.38 -0.14 2.71
N ALA A 36 19.93 -1.40 2.64
CA ALA A 36 20.61 -2.41 1.83
C ALA A 36 20.14 -2.35 0.34
N PRO A 37 21.04 -2.25 -0.66
CA PRO A 37 20.66 -2.14 -2.07
C PRO A 37 19.73 -3.26 -2.57
N ALA A 38 19.96 -4.51 -2.12
CA ALA A 38 19.13 -5.66 -2.46
C ALA A 38 17.69 -5.56 -1.91
N LEU A 39 17.52 -4.93 -0.74
CA LEU A 39 16.20 -4.68 -0.15
C LEU A 39 15.45 -3.61 -0.94
N ALA A 40 16.16 -2.58 -1.43
CA ALA A 40 15.59 -1.52 -2.24
C ALA A 40 15.06 -2.01 -3.59
N GLU A 41 15.82 -2.86 -4.30
CA GLU A 41 15.37 -3.46 -5.56
C GLU A 41 14.17 -4.40 -5.35
N THR A 42 14.19 -5.20 -4.29
CA THR A 42 13.08 -6.09 -3.92
C THR A 42 11.82 -5.29 -3.59
N ALA A 43 11.96 -4.22 -2.81
CA ALA A 43 10.87 -3.31 -2.46
C ALA A 43 10.26 -2.69 -3.73
N ALA A 44 11.09 -2.21 -4.65
CA ALA A 44 10.64 -1.62 -5.92
C ALA A 44 9.89 -2.64 -6.81
N LEU A 45 10.39 -3.88 -6.90
CA LEU A 45 9.74 -4.95 -7.65
C LEU A 45 8.37 -5.29 -7.06
N LEU A 46 8.29 -5.56 -5.75
CA LEU A 46 7.03 -5.86 -5.05
C LEU A 46 5.99 -4.76 -5.26
N SER A 47 6.45 -3.52 -5.12
CA SER A 47 5.68 -2.31 -5.35
C SER A 47 5.19 -2.14 -6.78
N SER A 48 5.96 -2.59 -7.78
CA SER A 48 5.59 -2.50 -9.19
C SER A 48 4.47 -3.48 -9.56
N VAL A 49 4.46 -4.67 -8.95
CA VAL A 49 3.43 -5.70 -9.15
C VAL A 49 2.12 -5.30 -8.49
N ALA A 50 2.20 -4.60 -7.35
CA ALA A 50 1.03 -4.14 -6.58
C ALA A 50 0.35 -2.88 -7.13
N GLN A 51 0.78 -2.37 -8.29
CA GLN A 51 0.18 -1.18 -8.88
C GLN A 51 -1.31 -1.42 -9.20
N PRO A 52 -2.21 -0.47 -8.86
CA PRO A 52 -3.63 -0.57 -9.22
C PRO A 52 -3.87 -0.84 -10.71
N ARG A 53 -3.02 -0.31 -11.59
CA ARG A 53 -3.09 -0.56 -13.04
C ARG A 53 -2.96 -2.05 -13.41
N ASN A 54 -2.39 -2.87 -12.55
CA ASN A 54 -2.20 -4.30 -12.76
C ASN A 54 -3.42 -5.11 -12.29
N PHE A 55 -4.47 -4.49 -11.76
CA PHE A 55 -5.72 -5.18 -11.40
C PHE A 55 -6.23 -6.13 -12.50
N PRO A 56 -6.26 -5.75 -13.81
CA PRO A 56 -6.66 -6.66 -14.89
C PRO A 56 -5.82 -7.94 -14.96
N LEU A 57 -4.52 -7.86 -14.67
CA LEU A 57 -3.63 -9.03 -14.66
C LEU A 57 -3.96 -9.95 -13.48
N TRP A 58 -4.22 -9.37 -12.30
CA TRP A 58 -4.58 -10.13 -11.11
C TRP A 58 -5.92 -10.86 -11.27
N ILE A 59 -6.96 -10.18 -11.78
CA ILE A 59 -8.26 -10.85 -12.00
C ILE A 59 -8.15 -11.92 -13.09
N ALA A 60 -7.37 -11.69 -14.15
CA ALA A 60 -7.13 -12.71 -15.18
C ALA A 60 -6.46 -13.95 -14.59
N LEU A 61 -5.43 -13.76 -13.75
CA LEU A 61 -4.77 -14.87 -13.05
C LEU A 61 -5.75 -15.64 -12.16
N LEU A 62 -6.57 -14.94 -11.36
CA LEU A 62 -7.55 -15.58 -10.50
C LEU A 62 -8.62 -16.36 -11.30
N VAL A 63 -9.07 -15.83 -12.44
CA VAL A 63 -10.01 -16.52 -13.34
C VAL A 63 -9.37 -17.77 -13.94
N ILE A 64 -8.11 -17.69 -14.37
CA ILE A 64 -7.36 -18.86 -14.87
C ILE A 64 -7.25 -19.91 -13.76
N VAL A 65 -6.83 -19.52 -12.55
CA VAL A 65 -6.71 -20.46 -11.43
C VAL A 65 -8.07 -21.05 -11.05
N HIS A 66 -9.14 -20.26 -11.03
CA HIS A 66 -10.50 -20.75 -10.81
C HIS A 66 -10.88 -21.81 -11.85
N ARG A 67 -10.58 -21.58 -13.13
CA ARG A 67 -10.89 -22.49 -14.23
C ARG A 67 -10.21 -23.86 -14.10
N PHE A 68 -8.98 -23.90 -13.60
CA PHE A 68 -8.18 -25.12 -13.48
C PHE A 68 -8.19 -25.74 -12.08
N LYS A 69 -8.43 -24.94 -11.05
CA LYS A 69 -8.39 -25.28 -9.63
C LYS A 69 -9.51 -24.52 -8.87
N PRO A 70 -10.79 -24.81 -9.14
CA PRO A 70 -11.92 -24.09 -8.50
C PRO A 70 -11.96 -24.28 -6.98
N GLY A 71 -11.37 -25.35 -6.44
CA GLY A 71 -11.20 -25.54 -4.99
C GLY A 71 -10.15 -24.63 -4.35
N TRP A 72 -9.29 -23.98 -5.15
CA TRP A 72 -8.32 -22.99 -4.66
C TRP A 72 -8.93 -21.59 -4.67
N ILE A 73 -9.61 -21.24 -5.75
CA ILE A 73 -10.24 -19.95 -5.97
C ILE A 73 -11.71 -20.19 -6.29
N SER A 74 -12.60 -19.82 -5.36
CA SER A 74 -14.05 -19.94 -5.57
C SER A 74 -14.59 -18.73 -6.34
N PHE A 75 -15.82 -18.82 -6.85
CA PHE A 75 -16.49 -17.67 -7.46
C PHE A 75 -16.62 -16.49 -6.47
N ALA A 76 -16.79 -16.79 -5.17
CA ALA A 76 -16.84 -15.77 -4.13
C ALA A 76 -15.53 -14.96 -4.03
N VAL A 77 -14.36 -15.59 -4.25
CA VAL A 77 -13.07 -14.86 -4.30
C VAL A 77 -13.09 -13.86 -5.46
N LEU A 78 -13.50 -14.30 -6.66
CA LEU A 78 -13.56 -13.44 -7.85
C LEU A 78 -14.52 -12.27 -7.63
N TRP A 79 -15.71 -12.57 -7.09
CA TRP A 79 -16.73 -11.58 -6.79
C TRP A 79 -16.25 -10.55 -5.77
N ASN A 80 -15.70 -11.00 -4.64
CA ASN A 80 -15.18 -10.12 -3.59
C ASN A 80 -14.05 -9.24 -4.11
N PHE A 81 -13.17 -9.78 -4.97
CA PHE A 81 -12.06 -9.04 -5.53
C PHE A 81 -12.54 -7.93 -6.49
N VAL A 82 -13.51 -8.23 -7.37
CA VAL A 82 -14.06 -7.24 -8.30
C VAL A 82 -14.87 -6.17 -7.58
N ILE A 83 -15.79 -6.57 -6.70
CA ILE A 83 -16.63 -5.62 -5.96
C ILE A 83 -15.80 -4.76 -5.01
N GLY A 84 -14.80 -5.35 -4.35
CA GLY A 84 -13.92 -4.61 -3.47
C GLY A 84 -13.04 -3.60 -4.22
N GLU A 85 -12.56 -3.93 -5.42
CA GLU A 85 -11.82 -2.95 -6.25
C GLU A 85 -12.74 -1.81 -6.68
N LEU A 86 -13.96 -2.10 -7.13
CA LEU A 86 -14.94 -1.05 -7.46
C LEU A 86 -15.25 -0.15 -6.25
N ALA A 87 -15.37 -0.73 -5.05
CA ALA A 87 -15.54 0.03 -3.82
C ALA A 87 -14.32 0.91 -3.49
N ILE A 88 -13.10 0.41 -3.70
CA ILE A 88 -11.86 1.20 -3.56
C ILE A 88 -11.84 2.34 -4.55
N TRP A 89 -12.19 2.11 -5.82
CA TRP A 89 -12.29 3.15 -6.83
C TRP A 89 -13.33 4.22 -6.47
N ALA A 90 -14.52 3.80 -6.03
CA ALA A 90 -15.56 4.72 -5.58
C ALA A 90 -15.12 5.54 -4.36
N ALA A 91 -14.48 4.90 -3.38
CA ALA A 91 -13.91 5.58 -2.22
C ALA A 91 -12.81 6.57 -2.64
N ILE A 92 -11.91 6.19 -3.54
CA ILE A 92 -10.87 7.08 -4.05
C ILE A 92 -11.48 8.28 -4.79
N ALA A 93 -12.47 8.06 -5.65
CA ALA A 93 -13.13 9.11 -6.42
C ALA A 93 -13.90 10.11 -5.54
N THR A 94 -14.46 9.64 -4.41
CA THR A 94 -15.23 10.46 -3.47
C THR A 94 -14.37 11.12 -2.40
N ILE A 95 -13.28 10.49 -1.98
CA ILE A 95 -12.42 10.96 -0.87
C ILE A 95 -11.26 11.83 -1.36
N LYS A 96 -10.69 11.56 -2.55
CA LYS A 96 -9.51 12.29 -3.04
C LYS A 96 -9.70 13.81 -3.23
N PRO A 97 -10.87 14.34 -3.61
CA PRO A 97 -11.05 15.79 -3.74
C PRO A 97 -10.78 16.54 -2.43
N ASP A 98 -10.96 15.89 -1.28
CA ASP A 98 -10.91 16.53 0.05
C ASP A 98 -9.62 16.25 0.84
N MET A 99 -8.72 15.36 0.34
CA MET A 99 -7.55 14.88 1.10
C MET A 99 -6.23 14.91 0.29
N ASP A 100 -5.83 16.10 -0.14
CA ASP A 100 -4.59 16.34 -0.89
C ASP A 100 -3.37 16.46 0.06
N TYR A 101 -3.08 15.38 0.79
CA TYR A 101 -1.96 15.38 1.74
C TYR A 101 -0.60 15.29 1.01
N PRO A 102 0.39 16.13 1.39
CA PRO A 102 1.73 16.06 0.84
C PRO A 102 2.41 14.73 1.20
N ARG A 103 3.25 14.21 0.30
CA ARG A 103 4.06 13.00 0.54
C ARG A 103 5.16 13.27 1.55
N PRO A 104 5.68 12.23 2.24
CA PRO A 104 6.76 12.38 3.23
C PRO A 104 7.96 13.16 2.69
N LEU A 105 8.29 12.97 1.40
CA LEU A 105 9.32 13.70 0.66
C LEU A 105 9.11 15.23 0.65
N THR A 106 7.85 15.65 0.58
CA THR A 106 7.42 17.05 0.52
C THR A 106 7.27 17.63 1.93
N ALA A 107 6.92 16.81 2.94
CA ALA A 107 6.71 17.26 4.32
C ALA A 107 7.98 17.22 5.20
N LEU A 108 8.87 16.25 5.00
CA LEU A 108 10.08 16.02 5.82
C LEU A 108 11.37 16.51 5.15
N GLY A 109 11.31 16.84 3.85
CA GLY A 109 12.44 17.33 3.06
C GLY A 109 13.36 16.23 2.53
N LYS A 110 13.96 16.47 1.35
CA LYS A 110 14.80 15.50 0.61
C LYS A 110 16.04 14.98 1.36
N LYS A 111 16.46 15.65 2.44
CA LYS A 111 17.63 15.26 3.26
C LYS A 111 17.31 14.28 4.39
N ALA A 112 16.02 14.13 4.74
CA ALA A 112 15.58 13.31 5.85
C ALA A 112 14.89 12.00 5.41
N VAL A 113 14.73 11.77 4.11
CA VAL A 113 14.00 10.63 3.56
C VAL A 113 14.87 9.93 2.52
N ASP A 114 15.21 8.68 2.78
CA ASP A 114 15.85 7.80 1.82
C ASP A 114 14.78 7.31 0.84
N VAL A 115 14.86 7.76 -0.41
CA VAL A 115 13.88 7.46 -1.45
C VAL A 115 14.34 6.23 -2.24
N ILE A 116 13.65 5.11 -2.04
CA ILE A 116 13.82 3.93 -2.88
C ILE A 116 13.00 4.13 -4.17
N GLY A 117 13.67 4.29 -5.31
CA GLY A 117 13.04 4.46 -6.62
C GLY A 117 12.78 5.93 -7.04
N LYS A 118 11.84 6.17 -7.96
CA LYS A 118 11.52 7.53 -8.43
C LYS A 118 10.74 8.31 -7.35
N PRO A 119 11.15 9.54 -7.01
CA PRO A 119 10.43 10.34 -6.02
C PRO A 119 9.04 10.72 -6.54
N GLU A 120 8.00 10.23 -5.86
CA GLU A 120 6.62 10.67 -6.07
C GLU A 120 6.34 11.82 -5.07
N TYR A 121 5.91 12.97 -5.57
CA TYR A 121 5.83 14.23 -4.80
C TYR A 121 4.44 14.58 -4.27
N TRP A 122 3.38 13.89 -4.74
CA TRP A 122 1.96 14.22 -4.44
C TRP A 122 1.07 12.97 -4.36
N HIS A 123 -0.04 13.03 -3.60
CA HIS A 123 -1.06 11.98 -3.37
C HIS A 123 -0.63 10.76 -2.52
N SER A 124 -0.34 10.99 -1.24
CA SER A 124 0.07 9.96 -0.26
C SER A 124 -1.06 9.04 0.18
N PHE A 125 -2.29 9.53 0.09
CA PHE A 125 -3.45 8.92 0.74
C PHE A 125 -4.64 8.77 -0.22
N PRO A 126 -5.26 7.59 -0.30
CA PRO A 126 -4.79 6.28 0.17
C PRO A 126 -3.72 5.67 -0.77
N SER A 127 -2.81 4.85 -0.22
CA SER A 127 -1.84 4.11 -1.04
C SER A 127 -2.55 3.02 -1.83
N GLY A 128 -2.85 3.29 -3.11
CA GLY A 128 -3.41 2.30 -4.02
C GLY A 128 -2.54 1.04 -4.14
N HIS A 129 -1.23 1.15 -3.88
CA HIS A 129 -0.31 0.02 -3.89
C HIS A 129 -0.50 -0.95 -2.72
N ALA A 130 -0.94 -0.48 -1.55
CA ALA A 130 -1.25 -1.36 -0.43
C ALA A 130 -2.69 -1.89 -0.51
N ALA A 131 -3.62 -1.11 -1.05
CA ALA A 131 -5.03 -1.48 -1.16
C ALA A 131 -5.25 -2.78 -1.94
N LEU A 132 -4.62 -2.93 -3.11
CA LEU A 132 -4.79 -4.08 -3.99
C LEU A 132 -4.30 -5.42 -3.35
N PRO A 133 -3.10 -5.52 -2.77
CA PRO A 133 -2.66 -6.72 -2.06
C PRO A 133 -3.53 -7.10 -0.85
N PHE A 134 -3.99 -6.12 -0.05
CA PHE A 134 -4.89 -6.40 1.07
C PHE A 134 -6.28 -6.82 0.61
N LEU A 135 -6.78 -6.26 -0.49
CA LEU A 135 -8.01 -6.71 -1.13
C LEU A 135 -7.89 -8.15 -1.65
N LEU A 136 -6.75 -8.51 -2.26
CA LEU A 136 -6.47 -9.89 -2.69
C LEU A 136 -6.48 -10.84 -1.49
N PHE A 137 -5.75 -10.52 -0.43
CA PHE A 137 -5.75 -11.29 0.81
C PHE A 137 -7.16 -11.46 1.38
N GLY A 138 -7.91 -10.38 1.54
CA GLY A 138 -9.27 -10.41 2.09
C GLY A 138 -10.20 -11.27 1.24
N SER A 139 -10.12 -11.14 -0.09
CA SER A 139 -10.92 -11.92 -1.03
C SER A 139 -10.64 -13.42 -0.90
N LEU A 140 -9.37 -13.81 -0.79
CA LEU A 140 -8.95 -15.21 -0.58
C LEU A 140 -9.36 -15.75 0.78
N PHE A 141 -9.18 -14.97 1.84
CA PHE A 141 -9.50 -15.35 3.21
C PHE A 141 -11.00 -15.55 3.40
N PHE A 142 -11.81 -14.55 3.05
CA PHE A 142 -13.27 -14.62 3.17
C PHE A 142 -13.90 -15.56 2.13
N GLY A 143 -13.27 -15.72 0.97
CA GLY A 143 -13.65 -16.69 -0.06
C GLY A 143 -13.28 -18.14 0.27
N LYS A 144 -12.71 -18.40 1.45
CA LYS A 144 -12.33 -19.71 1.99
C LYS A 144 -11.32 -20.47 1.11
N SER A 145 -10.40 -19.75 0.47
CA SER A 145 -9.27 -20.37 -0.22
C SER A 145 -8.40 -21.19 0.76
N PRO A 146 -7.64 -22.19 0.27
CA PRO A 146 -6.70 -22.94 1.10
C PRO A 146 -5.75 -22.04 1.88
N LYS A 147 -5.43 -22.45 3.12
CA LYS A 147 -4.60 -21.67 4.07
C LYS A 147 -3.29 -21.19 3.47
N ALA A 148 -2.60 -22.07 2.74
CA ALA A 148 -1.35 -21.72 2.08
C ALA A 148 -1.50 -20.49 1.16
N ILE A 149 -2.59 -20.39 0.40
CA ILE A 149 -2.79 -19.33 -0.59
C ILE A 149 -3.05 -17.98 0.08
N TRP A 150 -3.98 -17.91 1.04
CA TRP A 150 -4.28 -16.64 1.69
C TRP A 150 -3.16 -16.18 2.61
N VAL A 151 -2.39 -17.10 3.23
CA VAL A 151 -1.20 -16.74 4.01
C VAL A 151 -0.11 -16.15 3.11
N SER A 152 0.15 -16.75 1.95
CA SER A 152 1.10 -16.18 0.98
C SER A 152 0.66 -14.79 0.51
N ALA A 153 -0.65 -14.59 0.27
CA ALA A 153 -1.18 -13.28 -0.08
C ALA A 153 -1.04 -12.25 1.06
N LEU A 154 -1.23 -12.66 2.32
CA LEU A 154 -1.02 -11.80 3.49
C LEU A 154 0.45 -11.38 3.62
N ILE A 155 1.38 -12.33 3.48
CA ILE A 155 2.82 -12.04 3.50
C ILE A 155 3.16 -11.04 2.38
N TYR A 156 2.66 -11.26 1.17
CA TYR A 156 2.83 -10.34 0.06
C TYR A 156 2.28 -8.94 0.37
N ALA A 157 1.07 -8.85 0.93
CA ALA A 157 0.47 -7.57 1.30
C ALA A 157 1.30 -6.80 2.35
N LEU A 158 1.81 -7.51 3.36
CA LEU A 158 2.68 -6.92 4.38
C LEU A 158 4.02 -6.45 3.80
N LEU A 159 4.62 -7.22 2.90
CA LEU A 159 5.87 -6.85 2.22
C LEU A 159 5.68 -5.62 1.32
N VAL A 160 4.55 -5.54 0.60
CA VAL A 160 4.23 -4.36 -0.20
C VAL A 160 3.97 -3.15 0.71
N ALA A 161 3.27 -3.33 1.82
CA ALA A 161 3.04 -2.25 2.79
C ALA A 161 4.37 -1.74 3.38
N TRP A 162 5.31 -2.64 3.69
CA TRP A 162 6.65 -2.27 4.16
C TRP A 162 7.47 -1.55 3.09
N SER A 163 7.25 -1.84 1.80
CA SER A 163 7.94 -1.19 0.68
C SER A 163 7.49 0.25 0.37
N ARG A 164 6.51 0.79 1.09
CA ARG A 164 5.85 2.07 0.80
C ARG A 164 5.96 3.04 1.96
#